data_AF-A0A1Y1N7T9-F1
#
_entry.id   AF-A0A1Y1N7T9-F1
#
_cell.length_a   1.000
_cell.length_b   1.000
_cell.length_c   1.000
_cell.angle_alpha   90.00
_cell.angle_beta   90.00
_cell.angle_gamma   90.00
#
_symmetry.space_group_name_H-M   'P 1'
#
loop_
_entity.id
_entity.type
_entity.pdbx_description
1 polymer ?
#
loop_
_entity_poly.entity_id
_entity_poly.type
_entity_poly.pdbx_seq_one_letter_code
_entity_poly.pdbx_strand_id
1 'polypeptide(L)'
;GTLEGGSTMTFFRDSKIEIYQKMWRIMESRLPSVFVSTYEEGIQKVLEGNYAFLMESTMIDYAVQRDCNLTQIGGLLDSKGYGIATPKGSPWRDKISLAILELQEKGVIQILYDRWWKNTGDVCTRDDKSKESK
;
A
#
# COMPACT_ATOMS: atom_id res chain seq x y z
N GLY A 1 -4.63 -3.25 11.28
CA GLY A 1 -5.11 -4.42 10.53
C GLY A 1 -4.91 -4.18 9.06
N THR A 2 -5.75 -4.78 8.21
CA THR A 2 -5.67 -4.72 6.74
C THR A 2 -7.06 -4.48 6.15
N LEU A 3 -7.10 -4.12 4.86
CA LEU A 3 -8.35 -4.12 4.10
C LEU A 3 -8.95 -5.53 4.08
N GLU A 4 -10.23 -5.66 4.39
CA GLU A 4 -10.96 -6.93 4.36
C GLU A 4 -11.03 -7.47 2.92
N GLY A 5 -10.75 -8.76 2.75
CA GLY A 5 -10.67 -9.40 1.42
C GLY A 5 -9.49 -8.93 0.56
N GLY A 6 -8.62 -8.05 1.06
CA GLY A 6 -7.49 -7.50 0.33
C GLY A 6 -6.33 -8.48 0.12
N SER A 7 -5.41 -8.10 -0.77
CA SER A 7 -4.19 -8.86 -1.08
C SER A 7 -3.29 -9.01 0.15
N THR A 8 -3.17 -7.95 0.96
CA THR A 8 -2.39 -7.91 2.19
C THR A 8 -3.00 -8.78 3.30
N MET A 9 -4.33 -8.81 3.42
CA MET A 9 -5.02 -9.73 4.35
C MET A 9 -4.70 -11.18 4.00
N THR A 10 -4.85 -11.53 2.73
CA THR A 10 -4.56 -12.86 2.18
C THR A 10 -3.09 -13.25 2.40
N PHE A 11 -2.17 -12.30 2.24
CA PHE A 11 -0.75 -12.52 2.51
C PHE A 11 -0.49 -12.98 3.94
N PHE A 12 -1.06 -12.31 4.94
CA PHE A 12 -0.87 -12.69 6.34
C PHE A 12 -1.54 -14.04 6.65
N ARG A 13 -2.75 -14.26 6.14
CA ARG A 13 -3.49 -15.53 6.32
C ARG A 13 -2.72 -16.73 5.78
N ASP A 14 -2.17 -16.62 4.58
CA ASP A 14 -1.56 -17.73 3.85
C ASP A 14 -0.03 -17.80 4.05
N SER A 15 0.53 -16.91 4.88
CA SER A 15 1.96 -16.83 5.14
C SER A 15 2.51 -18.11 5.79
N LYS A 16 3.71 -18.50 5.38
CA LYS A 16 4.48 -19.61 5.98
C LYS A 16 5.55 -19.13 6.96
N ILE A 17 5.69 -17.81 7.12
CA ILE A 17 6.67 -17.22 8.01
C ILE A 17 6.04 -17.11 9.40
N GLU A 18 6.70 -17.67 10.41
CA GLU A 18 6.16 -17.80 11.78
C GLU A 18 5.68 -16.46 12.36
N ILE A 19 6.46 -15.38 12.18
CA ILE A 19 6.07 -14.06 12.70
C ILE A 19 4.78 -13.54 12.06
N TYR A 20 4.59 -13.75 10.76
CA TYR A 20 3.39 -13.30 10.04
C TYR A 20 2.18 -14.17 10.37
N GLN A 21 2.36 -15.46 10.63
CA GLN A 21 1.30 -16.32 11.17
C GLN A 21 0.85 -15.87 12.57
N LYS A 22 1.79 -15.48 13.43
CA LYS A 22 1.46 -14.89 14.75
C LYS A 22 0.67 -13.59 14.60
N MET A 23 1.10 -12.70 13.69
CA MET A 23 0.37 -11.47 13.38
C MET A 23 -1.04 -11.77 12.87
N TRP A 24 -1.20 -12.73 11.96
CA TRP A 24 -2.50 -13.15 11.44
C TRP A 24 -3.43 -13.63 12.56
N ARG A 25 -2.97 -14.53 13.44
CA ARG A 25 -3.78 -15.02 14.57
C ARG A 25 -4.27 -13.89 15.46
N ILE A 26 -3.42 -12.89 15.74
CA ILE A 26 -3.79 -11.71 16.52
C ILE A 26 -4.83 -10.87 15.78
N MET A 27 -4.68 -10.68 14.46
CA MET A 27 -5.64 -9.91 13.67
C MET A 27 -7.01 -10.62 13.60
N GLU A 28 -7.01 -11.93 13.38
CA GLU A 28 -8.22 -12.75 13.27
C GLU A 28 -8.98 -12.88 14.59
N SER A 29 -8.28 -12.96 15.73
CA SER A 29 -8.91 -13.17 17.03
C SER A 29 -9.37 -11.89 17.74
N ARG A 30 -9.09 -10.70 17.19
CA ARG A 30 -9.31 -9.44 17.90
C ARG A 30 -10.75 -8.95 17.75
N LEU A 31 -11.34 -8.57 18.88
CA LEU A 31 -12.66 -7.91 18.97
C LEU A 31 -12.48 -6.55 19.66
N PRO A 32 -12.94 -5.43 19.05
CA PRO A 32 -13.56 -5.33 17.73
C PRO A 32 -12.60 -5.67 16.58
N SER A 33 -13.16 -6.00 15.41
CA SER A 33 -12.38 -6.38 14.23
C SER A 33 -11.35 -5.31 13.86
N VAL A 34 -10.13 -5.74 13.55
CA VAL A 34 -9.06 -4.86 13.07
C VAL A 34 -9.07 -4.69 11.55
N PHE A 35 -9.95 -5.39 10.84
CA PHE A 35 -10.16 -5.25 9.41
C PHE A 35 -11.09 -4.08 9.12
N VAL A 36 -10.92 -3.48 7.94
CA VAL A 36 -11.69 -2.32 7.47
C VAL A 36 -12.20 -2.60 6.06
N SER A 37 -13.30 -1.96 5.68
CA SER A 37 -13.92 -2.19 4.37
C SER A 37 -13.36 -1.29 3.27
N THR A 38 -12.76 -0.15 3.62
CA THR A 38 -12.17 0.80 2.67
C THR A 38 -10.84 1.35 3.15
N TYR A 39 -10.04 1.92 2.24
CA TYR A 39 -8.78 2.57 2.58
C TYR A 39 -9.00 3.82 3.43
N GLU A 40 -10.06 4.58 3.16
CA GLU A 40 -10.42 5.80 3.89
C GLU A 40 -10.73 5.49 5.36
N GLU A 41 -11.47 4.40 5.63
CA GLU A 41 -11.75 3.94 6.99
C GLU A 41 -10.44 3.53 7.70
N GLY A 42 -9.56 2.81 7.00
CA GLY A 42 -8.26 2.41 7.51
C GLY A 42 -7.37 3.60 7.88
N ILE A 43 -7.31 4.62 7.01
CA ILE A 43 -6.57 5.86 7.23
C ILE A 43 -7.15 6.63 8.42
N GLN A 44 -8.48 6.78 8.47
CA GLN A 44 -9.15 7.47 9.57
C GLN A 44 -8.86 6.81 10.93
N LYS A 45 -8.91 5.47 11.00
CA LYS A 45 -8.53 4.72 12.22
C LYS A 45 -7.07 4.92 12.62
N VAL A 46 -6.14 5.09 11.67
CA VAL A 46 -4.74 5.40 11.97
C VAL A 46 -4.64 6.80 12.61
N LEU A 47 -5.36 7.78 12.07
CA LEU A 47 -5.37 9.16 12.59
C LEU A 47 -5.99 9.25 13.99
N GLU A 48 -6.98 8.40 14.29
CA GLU A 48 -7.56 8.27 15.64
C GLU A 48 -6.59 7.65 16.66
N GLY A 49 -5.51 7.02 16.19
CA GLY A 49 -4.45 6.45 17.00
C GLY A 49 -4.67 5.00 17.43
N ASN A 50 -3.67 4.42 18.10
CA ASN A 50 -3.67 3.02 18.57
C ASN A 50 -3.96 1.95 17.49
N TYR A 51 -3.82 2.31 16.21
CA TYR A 51 -4.05 1.44 15.08
C TYR A 51 -2.97 1.64 14.02
N ALA A 52 -2.42 0.55 13.52
CA ALA A 52 -1.52 0.54 12.37
C ALA A 52 -2.21 -0.17 11.21
N PHE A 53 -2.15 0.43 10.03
CA PHE A 53 -2.79 -0.08 8.82
C PHE A 53 -1.75 -0.61 7.85
N LEU A 54 -1.89 -1.88 7.47
CA LEU A 54 -0.98 -2.56 6.54
C LEU A 54 -1.63 -2.54 5.16
N MET A 55 -0.97 -1.85 4.22
CA MET A 55 -1.41 -1.65 2.84
C MET A 55 -0.21 -1.73 1.89
N GLU A 56 -0.47 -1.73 0.58
CA GLU A 56 0.55 -1.71 -0.47
C GLU A 56 1.37 -0.41 -0.43
N SER A 57 2.68 -0.50 -0.69
CA SER A 57 3.60 0.63 -0.58
C SER A 57 3.20 1.84 -1.43
N THR A 58 2.70 1.60 -2.63
CA THR A 58 2.24 2.69 -3.51
C THR A 58 1.09 3.47 -2.88
N MET A 59 0.16 2.81 -2.19
CA MET A 59 -0.94 3.49 -1.49
C MET A 59 -0.45 4.22 -0.24
N ILE A 60 0.55 3.67 0.46
CA ILE A 60 1.20 4.36 1.58
C ILE A 60 1.85 5.65 1.08
N ASP A 61 2.65 5.56 0.02
CA ASP A 61 3.34 6.71 -0.57
C ASP A 61 2.34 7.80 -0.96
N TYR A 62 1.20 7.40 -1.53
CA TYR A 62 0.14 8.32 -1.91
C TYR A 62 -0.45 9.07 -0.71
N ALA A 63 -0.79 8.31 0.34
CA ALA A 63 -1.48 8.82 1.52
C ALA A 63 -0.57 9.71 2.37
N VAL A 64 0.68 9.28 2.61
CA VAL A 64 1.67 10.05 3.39
C VAL A 64 2.09 11.33 2.67
N GLN A 65 2.11 11.35 1.34
CA GLN A 65 2.38 12.59 0.61
C GLN A 65 1.26 13.63 0.78
N ARG A 66 0.02 13.21 1.06
CA ARG A 66 -1.14 14.09 1.19
C ARG A 66 -1.48 14.48 2.62
N ASP A 67 -1.22 13.58 3.56
CA ASP A 67 -1.45 13.82 4.98
C ASP A 67 -0.17 13.63 5.79
N CYS A 68 0.36 14.76 6.26
CA CYS A 68 1.61 14.83 7.00
C CYS A 68 1.52 14.19 8.40
N ASN A 69 0.32 13.94 8.91
CA ASN A 69 0.10 13.23 10.17
C ASN A 69 0.32 11.71 10.04
N LEU A 70 0.27 11.19 8.82
CA LEU A 70 0.56 9.78 8.55
C LEU A 70 2.06 9.58 8.40
N THR A 71 2.58 8.45 8.88
CA THR A 71 3.99 8.09 8.69
C THR A 71 4.10 6.60 8.37
N GLN A 72 4.90 6.28 7.34
CA GLN A 72 5.28 4.91 7.05
C GLN A 72 6.22 4.38 8.13
N ILE A 73 5.92 3.19 8.64
CA ILE A 73 6.76 2.50 9.62
C ILE A 73 7.37 1.26 8.99
N GLY A 74 8.69 1.13 9.08
CA GLY A 74 9.42 -0.01 8.55
C GLY A 74 9.56 -0.01 7.03
N GLY A 75 10.03 -1.14 6.50
CA GLY A 75 10.22 -1.38 5.07
C GLY A 75 9.16 -2.29 4.46
N LEU A 76 9.43 -2.74 3.23
CA LEU A 76 8.58 -3.69 2.52
C LEU A 76 8.62 -5.06 3.21
N LEU A 77 7.44 -5.68 3.38
CA LEU A 77 7.30 -7.03 3.97
C LEU A 77 7.31 -8.13 2.91
N ASP A 78 7.04 -7.77 1.65
CA ASP A 78 7.08 -8.61 0.47
C ASP A 78 7.45 -7.78 -0.78
N SER A 79 7.62 -8.46 -1.91
CA SER A 79 7.82 -7.81 -3.22
C SER A 79 6.72 -8.27 -4.15
N LYS A 80 5.75 -7.38 -4.39
CA LYS A 80 4.61 -7.58 -5.30
C LYS A 80 4.50 -6.40 -6.25
N GLY A 81 3.92 -6.65 -7.42
CA GLY A 81 3.65 -5.63 -8.42
C GLY A 81 2.21 -5.72 -8.94
N TYR A 82 1.72 -4.62 -9.47
CA TYR A 82 0.45 -4.59 -10.20
C TYR A 82 0.62 -5.16 -11.61
N GLY A 83 -0.37 -5.92 -12.06
CA GLY A 83 -0.41 -6.49 -13.39
C GLY A 83 -1.78 -6.35 -14.03
N ILE A 84 -1.82 -6.39 -15.36
CA ILE A 84 -3.06 -6.39 -16.13
C ILE A 84 -3.51 -7.85 -16.29
N ALA A 85 -4.61 -8.21 -15.64
CA ALA A 85 -5.13 -9.57 -15.70
C ALA A 85 -5.86 -9.83 -17.03
N THR A 86 -5.51 -10.94 -17.69
CA THR A 86 -6.21 -11.42 -18.89
C THR A 86 -6.74 -12.83 -18.67
N PRO A 87 -7.85 -13.25 -19.33
CA PRO A 87 -8.30 -14.64 -19.29
C PRO A 87 -7.19 -15.62 -19.69
N LYS A 88 -7.24 -16.83 -19.13
CA LYS A 88 -6.28 -17.89 -19.46
C LYS A 88 -6.35 -18.21 -20.95
N GLY A 89 -5.20 -18.21 -21.63
CA GLY A 89 -5.10 -18.43 -23.07
C GLY A 89 -5.42 -17.21 -23.93
N SER A 90 -5.61 -16.03 -23.34
CA SER A 90 -5.85 -14.80 -24.09
C SER A 90 -4.67 -14.48 -25.03
N PRO A 91 -4.92 -14.18 -26.32
CA PRO A 91 -3.87 -13.77 -27.26
C PRO A 91 -3.29 -12.38 -26.93
N TRP A 92 -3.92 -11.64 -26.01
CA TRP A 92 -3.49 -10.32 -25.58
C TRP A 92 -2.39 -10.33 -24.54
N ARG A 93 -2.21 -11.43 -23.80
CA ARG A 93 -1.27 -11.48 -22.67
C ARG A 93 0.12 -11.05 -23.10
N ASP A 94 0.65 -11.68 -24.14
CA ASP A 94 2.03 -11.44 -24.58
C ASP A 94 2.18 -10.06 -25.25
N LYS A 95 1.16 -9.61 -25.99
CA LYS A 95 1.14 -8.27 -26.59
C LYS A 95 1.14 -7.16 -25.54
N ILE A 96 0.34 -7.32 -24.48
CA ILE A 96 0.27 -6.36 -23.36
C ILE A 96 1.60 -6.37 -22.60
N SER A 97 2.15 -7.54 -22.30
CA SER A 97 3.45 -7.64 -21.63
C SER A 97 4.57 -6.94 -22.40
N LEU A 98 4.64 -7.15 -23.72
CA LEU A 98 5.62 -6.45 -24.58
C LEU A 98 5.44 -4.93 -24.57
N ALA A 99 4.20 -4.46 -24.64
CA ALA A 99 3.90 -3.03 -24.58
C ALA A 99 4.30 -2.42 -23.22
N ILE A 100 4.05 -3.13 -22.11
CA ILE A 100 4.49 -2.68 -20.77
C ILE A 100 6.01 -2.58 -20.71
N LEU A 101 6.74 -3.56 -21.25
CA LEU A 101 8.20 -3.54 -21.30
C LEU A 101 8.72 -2.33 -22.11
N GLU A 102 8.14 -2.06 -23.27
CA GLU A 102 8.51 -0.91 -24.09
C GLU A 102 8.25 0.43 -23.36
N LEU A 103 7.12 0.55 -22.66
CA LEU A 103 6.80 1.73 -21.86
C LEU A 103 7.75 1.90 -20.66
N GLN A 104 8.20 0.79 -20.07
CA GLN A 104 9.16 0.80 -18.98
C GLN A 104 10.55 1.21 -19.48
N GLU A 105 11.02 0.64 -20.59
CA GLU A 105 12.32 0.96 -21.20
C GLU A 105 12.41 2.43 -21.63
N LYS A 106 11.31 2.98 -22.16
CA LYS A 106 11.20 4.41 -22.50
C LYS A 106 11.01 5.32 -21.28
N GLY A 107 10.90 4.78 -20.07
CA GLY A 107 10.68 5.55 -18.84
C GLY A 107 9.28 6.19 -18.72
N VAL A 108 8.34 5.85 -19.61
CA VAL A 108 6.99 6.45 -19.64
C VAL A 108 6.22 6.14 -18.37
N ILE A 109 6.36 4.91 -17.85
CA ILE A 109 5.71 4.51 -16.60
C ILE A 109 6.18 5.40 -15.44
N GLN A 110 7.49 5.70 -15.37
CA GLN A 110 8.05 6.57 -14.33
C GLN A 110 7.52 8.00 -14.45
N ILE A 111 7.45 8.54 -15.68
CA ILE A 111 6.88 9.87 -15.94
C ILE A 111 5.41 9.94 -15.48
N LEU A 112 4.63 8.89 -15.76
CA LEU A 112 3.25 8.81 -15.31
C LEU A 112 3.16 8.72 -13.79
N TYR A 113 3.99 7.89 -13.15
CA TYR A 113 4.04 7.79 -11.70
C TYR A 113 4.33 9.16 -11.07
N ASP A 114 5.39 9.85 -11.51
CA ASP A 114 5.73 11.16 -10.93
C ASP A 114 4.63 12.20 -11.16
N ARG A 115 3.95 12.15 -12.31
CA ARG A 115 2.81 13.03 -12.60
C ARG A 115 1.63 12.80 -11.65
N TRP A 116 1.25 11.55 -11.41
CA TRP A 116 0.02 11.21 -10.68
C TRP A 116 0.22 11.03 -9.18
N TRP A 117 1.44 10.73 -8.72
CA TRP A 117 1.75 10.56 -7.31
C TRP A 117 2.37 11.83 -6.70
N LYS A 118 3.43 12.36 -7.32
CA LYS A 118 4.26 13.42 -6.71
C LYS A 118 3.87 14.84 -7.11
N ASN A 119 3.37 15.05 -8.34
CA ASN A 119 3.15 16.40 -8.89
C ASN A 119 1.68 16.86 -8.83
N THR A 120 0.91 16.38 -7.86
CA THR A 120 -0.54 16.66 -7.78
C THR A 120 -0.89 17.95 -7.07
N GLY A 121 0.08 18.73 -6.58
CA GLY A 121 -0.17 19.98 -5.83
C GLY A 121 -0.67 19.77 -4.39
N ASP A 122 -1.25 18.60 -4.09
CA ASP A 122 -1.71 18.18 -2.77
C ASP A 122 -0.60 17.60 -1.87
N VAL A 123 0.67 17.85 -2.18
CA VAL A 123 1.78 17.36 -1.36
C VAL A 123 1.90 18.24 -0.13
N CYS A 124 1.72 17.66 1.05
CA CYS A 124 1.85 18.38 2.29
C CYS A 124 3.34 18.67 2.59
N THR A 125 3.66 19.90 2.98
CA THR A 125 5.01 20.27 3.43
C THR A 125 5.10 20.02 4.93
N ARG A 126 5.92 19.05 5.34
CA ARG A 126 6.29 18.89 6.75
C ARG A 126 7.20 20.05 7.14
N ASP A 127 6.69 21.00 7.92
CA ASP A 127 7.55 21.94 8.62
C ASP A 127 8.26 21.17 9.74
N ASP A 128 9.55 20.88 9.57
CA ASP A 128 10.44 20.30 10.59
C ASP A 128 10.70 21.31 11.74
N LYS A 129 9.65 21.84 12.37
CA LYS A 129 9.72 22.84 13.47
C LYS A 129 9.28 22.32 14.84
N SER A 130 9.34 21.02 15.09
CA SER A 130 9.02 20.46 16.42
C SER A 130 9.95 19.32 16.87
N LYS A 131 11.23 19.39 16.51
CA LYS A 131 12.29 18.63 17.21
C LYS A 131 13.20 19.54 18.02
N GLU A 132 12.62 20.31 18.93
CA GLU A 132 13.32 20.80 20.11
C GLU A 132 12.30 21.06 21.22
N SER A 133 12.59 20.58 22.43
CA SER A 133 11.86 20.78 23.70
C SER A 133 10.83 19.71 24.11
N LYS A 134 11.31 18.56 24.62
CA LYS A 134 11.26 18.23 26.06
C LYS A 134 11.96 16.91 26.35
#